data_AF-A0A4P9YXS3-F1
#
_entry.id   AF-A0A4P9YXS3-F1
#
_cell.length_a   1.000
_cell.length_b   1.000
_cell.length_c   1.000
_cell.angle_alpha   90.00
_cell.angle_beta   90.00
_cell.angle_gamma   90.00
#
_symmetry.space_group_name_H-M   'P 1'
#
loop_
_entity.id
_entity.type
_entity.pdbx_description
1 polymer ?
#
loop_
_entity_poly.entity_id
_entity_poly.type
_entity_poly.pdbx_seq_one_letter_code
_entity_poly.pdbx_strand_id
1 'polypeptide(L)'
;MALCRKHPEWVPMDAYDELCKGDVYEACPLEMKRRLWLHDHNLFGQYILPTVKEYIEDPAIRTMAGEMRGTDLAASSKERREHATVKKLTRLIGCNLQLYNVCLGLLRSLFIQDGQPMPCMLRFDLLMAMHDGDVREICDVDPCHKLVWSLDACIRTQQLDDRRVDEMRRFFESVKHRGVNEGVYGDLGIVLYDPFASNMIAGQLLQHLHAYAGRLGRVGDMKTDRTIQWASVVLNLGIHALHMIRQREFQIPRVPKSVTSGFFGVLVRVMAEDQRHSHRRWNGTDRPAGIGTEMEGIMRESVVAQMVFAHYILERVQRGDFLALSHALPSFVAALPATLPPCPLLDQLIQSLVTLVMHQHLSTLVAQEAVARLIIEEFLLKCVGRTVIVHDKTIRLIQAILWRVDVTVARTAYNWAVQCAQQGQKVLATDAQRQDTLRSECYAPIIDRSLSTPWRLTRENAPGIFNIVYGAAMDIES
;
A
#
# COMPACT_ATOMS: atom_id res chain seq x y z
N MET A 1 -31.91 -23.72 -24.92
CA MET A 1 -32.05 -23.31 -23.50
C MET A 1 -32.40 -24.44 -22.53
N ALA A 2 -33.49 -25.20 -22.73
CA ALA A 2 -33.83 -26.30 -21.82
C ALA A 2 -32.73 -27.38 -21.74
N LEU A 3 -32.13 -27.72 -22.89
CA LEU A 3 -30.98 -28.62 -22.98
C LEU A 3 -29.77 -28.08 -22.20
N CYS A 4 -29.40 -26.82 -22.42
CA CYS A 4 -28.29 -26.16 -21.71
C CYS A 4 -28.43 -26.17 -20.19
N ARG A 5 -29.68 -26.17 -19.66
CA ARG A 5 -29.95 -26.20 -18.21
C ARG A 5 -29.90 -27.60 -17.61
N LYS A 6 -30.37 -28.62 -18.34
CA LYS A 6 -30.48 -29.98 -17.81
C LYS A 6 -29.25 -30.83 -18.13
N HIS A 7 -28.71 -30.68 -19.33
CA HIS A 7 -27.61 -31.47 -19.87
C HIS A 7 -26.67 -30.57 -20.71
N PRO A 8 -25.97 -29.61 -20.09
CA PRO A 8 -24.99 -28.77 -20.79
C PRO A 8 -23.91 -29.60 -21.50
N GLU A 9 -23.66 -30.83 -21.04
CA GLU A 9 -22.72 -31.78 -21.61
C GLU A 9 -23.10 -32.35 -22.98
N TRP A 10 -24.38 -32.31 -23.33
CA TRP A 10 -24.88 -32.80 -24.61
C TRP A 10 -25.01 -31.70 -25.67
N VAL A 11 -24.65 -30.47 -25.33
CA VAL A 11 -24.65 -29.37 -26.29
C VAL A 11 -23.45 -29.53 -27.22
N PRO A 12 -23.66 -29.71 -28.53
CA PRO A 12 -22.58 -29.96 -29.48
C PRO A 12 -21.78 -28.68 -29.74
N MET A 13 -20.51 -28.84 -30.12
CA MET A 13 -19.55 -27.73 -30.24
C MET A 13 -19.88 -26.75 -31.37
N ASP A 14 -20.51 -27.23 -32.44
CA ASP A 14 -21.00 -26.41 -33.56
C ASP A 14 -22.07 -25.39 -33.13
N ALA A 15 -22.75 -25.63 -32.01
CA ALA A 15 -23.72 -24.68 -31.45
C ALA A 15 -23.06 -23.56 -30.62
N TYR A 16 -21.75 -23.61 -30.35
CA TYR A 16 -21.10 -22.68 -29.39
C TYR A 16 -21.08 -21.25 -29.94
N ASP A 17 -20.82 -21.08 -31.24
CA ASP A 17 -20.79 -19.77 -31.88
C ASP A 17 -22.15 -19.06 -31.80
N GLU A 18 -23.26 -19.79 -31.91
CA GLU A 18 -24.61 -19.25 -31.74
C GLU A 18 -24.92 -18.93 -30.27
N LEU A 19 -24.43 -19.75 -29.33
CA LEU A 19 -24.66 -19.56 -27.90
C LEU A 19 -23.84 -18.39 -27.32
N CYS A 20 -22.79 -17.95 -28.00
CA CYS A 20 -21.99 -16.78 -27.61
C CYS A 20 -22.62 -15.43 -28.03
N LYS A 21 -23.78 -15.42 -28.70
CA LYS A 21 -24.39 -14.19 -29.24
C LYS A 21 -25.46 -13.59 -28.31
N GLY A 22 -25.30 -12.30 -28.00
CA GLY A 22 -26.33 -11.41 -27.45
C GLY A 22 -27.14 -11.99 -26.29
N ASP A 23 -28.47 -11.91 -26.39
CA ASP A 23 -29.40 -12.34 -25.34
C ASP A 23 -29.36 -13.86 -25.05
N VAL A 24 -28.94 -14.66 -26.04
CA VAL A 24 -28.83 -16.12 -25.90
C VAL A 24 -27.71 -16.48 -24.93
N TYR A 25 -26.56 -15.80 -25.05
CA TYR A 25 -25.46 -15.93 -24.11
C TYR A 25 -25.91 -15.54 -22.70
N GLU A 26 -26.61 -14.42 -22.55
CA GLU A 26 -27.03 -13.96 -21.22
C GLU A 26 -28.00 -14.92 -20.53
N ALA A 27 -28.90 -15.55 -21.29
CA ALA A 27 -29.83 -16.54 -20.78
C ALA A 27 -29.17 -17.90 -20.43
N CYS A 28 -27.91 -18.13 -20.81
CA CYS A 28 -27.22 -19.39 -20.54
C CYS A 28 -26.97 -19.61 -19.04
N PRO A 29 -27.22 -20.83 -18.53
CA PRO A 29 -26.87 -21.18 -17.16
C PRO A 29 -25.34 -21.17 -16.96
N LEU A 30 -24.89 -20.97 -15.73
CA LEU A 30 -23.47 -20.81 -15.41
C LEU A 30 -22.61 -21.98 -15.90
N GLU A 31 -23.06 -23.23 -15.74
CA GLU A 31 -22.29 -24.39 -16.22
C GLU A 31 -22.13 -24.38 -17.75
N MET A 32 -23.14 -23.91 -18.49
CA MET A 32 -23.00 -23.74 -19.94
C MET A 32 -22.03 -22.60 -20.26
N LYS A 33 -22.12 -21.46 -19.55
CA LYS A 33 -21.17 -20.35 -19.72
C LYS A 33 -19.73 -20.80 -19.46
N ARG A 34 -19.49 -21.61 -18.41
CA ARG A 34 -18.16 -22.21 -18.15
C ARG A 34 -17.67 -23.05 -19.30
N ARG A 35 -18.51 -23.87 -19.93
CA ARG A 35 -18.10 -24.63 -21.13
C ARG A 35 -17.73 -23.74 -22.30
N LEU A 36 -18.50 -22.68 -22.54
CA LEU A 36 -18.17 -21.68 -23.57
C LEU A 36 -16.83 -21.00 -23.26
N TRP A 37 -16.59 -20.64 -22.00
CA TRP A 37 -15.34 -20.04 -21.54
C TRP A 37 -14.13 -20.96 -21.65
N LEU A 38 -14.31 -22.27 -21.50
CA LEU A 38 -13.25 -23.26 -21.73
C LEU A 38 -12.92 -23.44 -23.20
N HIS A 39 -13.89 -23.19 -24.08
CA HIS A 39 -13.66 -23.17 -25.52
C HIS A 39 -12.99 -21.86 -25.96
N ASP A 40 -13.43 -20.72 -25.41
CA ASP A 40 -12.87 -19.40 -25.67
C ASP A 40 -12.48 -18.69 -24.35
N HIS A 41 -11.20 -18.80 -24.00
CA HIS A 41 -10.63 -18.13 -22.82
C HIS A 41 -10.68 -16.60 -22.93
N ASN A 42 -10.68 -16.02 -24.14
CA ASN A 42 -10.77 -14.57 -24.31
C ASN A 42 -12.15 -14.08 -23.93
N LEU A 43 -13.20 -14.82 -24.29
CA LEU A 43 -14.57 -14.52 -23.87
C LEU A 43 -14.67 -14.45 -22.33
N PHE A 44 -14.05 -15.39 -21.62
CA PHE A 44 -14.01 -15.35 -20.15
C PHE A 44 -13.24 -14.14 -19.61
N GLY A 45 -12.05 -13.88 -20.14
CA GLY A 45 -11.22 -12.74 -19.73
C GLY A 45 -11.96 -11.41 -19.91
N GLN A 46 -12.65 -11.23 -21.04
CA GLN A 46 -13.48 -10.07 -21.32
C GLN A 46 -14.68 -9.99 -20.37
N TYR A 47 -15.32 -11.13 -20.06
CA TYR A 47 -16.47 -11.20 -19.17
C TYR A 47 -16.12 -10.79 -17.72
N ILE A 48 -14.97 -11.22 -17.21
CA ILE A 48 -14.56 -10.89 -15.83
C ILE A 48 -13.85 -9.55 -15.69
N LEU A 49 -13.34 -8.96 -16.77
CA LEU A 49 -12.58 -7.70 -16.71
C LEU A 49 -13.34 -6.56 -16.03
N PRO A 50 -14.64 -6.29 -16.31
CA PRO A 50 -15.39 -5.26 -15.58
C PRO A 50 -15.48 -5.54 -14.08
N THR A 51 -15.64 -6.81 -13.71
CA THR A 51 -15.73 -7.26 -12.31
C THR A 51 -14.38 -7.08 -11.59
N VAL A 52 -13.27 -7.33 -12.29
CA VAL A 52 -11.91 -7.09 -11.78
C VAL A 52 -11.64 -5.60 -11.62
N LYS A 53 -12.05 -4.77 -12.59
CA LYS A 53 -11.90 -3.31 -12.51
C LYS A 53 -12.67 -2.71 -11.35
N GLU A 54 -13.88 -3.19 -11.07
CA GLU A 54 -14.68 -2.80 -9.90
C GLU A 54 -13.87 -2.91 -8.60
N TYR A 55 -13.17 -4.03 -8.38
CA TYR A 55 -12.32 -4.21 -7.19
C TYR A 55 -11.08 -3.30 -7.21
N ILE A 56 -10.42 -3.14 -8.37
CA ILE A 56 -9.23 -2.30 -8.49
C ILE A 56 -9.55 -0.82 -8.27
N GLU A 57 -10.73 -0.37 -8.67
CA GLU A 57 -11.18 1.02 -8.58
C GLU A 57 -11.92 1.32 -7.26
N ASP A 58 -12.25 0.29 -6.48
CA ASP A 58 -12.95 0.43 -5.20
C ASP A 58 -12.19 1.34 -4.21
N PRO A 59 -12.81 2.46 -3.75
CA PRO A 59 -12.17 3.40 -2.84
C PRO A 59 -11.83 2.81 -1.46
N ALA A 60 -12.64 1.89 -0.93
CA ALA A 60 -12.39 1.24 0.35
C ALA A 60 -11.20 0.30 0.25
N ILE A 61 -11.11 -0.51 -0.81
CA ILE A 61 -9.96 -1.38 -1.08
C ILE A 61 -8.69 -0.55 -1.24
N ARG A 62 -8.74 0.56 -2.00
CA ARG A 62 -7.60 1.47 -2.15
C ARG A 62 -7.17 2.11 -0.84
N THR A 63 -8.13 2.48 0.00
CA THR A 63 -7.84 3.01 1.34
C THR A 63 -7.14 1.96 2.18
N MET A 64 -7.63 0.71 2.21
CA MET A 64 -6.98 -0.40 2.91
C MET A 64 -5.57 -0.66 2.38
N ALA A 65 -5.36 -0.63 1.06
CA ALA A 65 -4.05 -0.82 0.43
C ALA A 65 -3.04 0.29 0.78
N GLY A 66 -3.54 1.47 1.12
CA GLY A 66 -2.78 2.64 1.54
C GLY A 66 -2.33 2.59 3.02
N GLU A 67 -2.82 1.66 3.83
CA GLU A 67 -2.46 1.59 5.25
C GLU A 67 -1.27 0.65 5.50
N MET A 68 -0.20 1.19 6.08
CA MET A 68 0.95 0.43 6.57
C MET A 68 0.79 -0.03 8.02
N ARG A 69 0.13 0.78 8.86
CA ARG A 69 -0.08 0.53 10.29
C ARG A 69 -1.35 1.22 10.79
N GLY A 70 -1.94 0.70 11.87
CA GLY A 70 -2.97 1.39 12.65
C GLY A 70 -4.41 0.96 12.38
N THR A 71 -4.64 0.08 11.40
CA THR A 71 -5.94 -0.58 11.16
C THR A 71 -5.95 -1.98 11.75
N ASP A 72 -7.15 -2.49 12.07
CA ASP A 72 -7.33 -3.91 12.39
C ASP A 72 -7.11 -4.74 11.12
N LEU A 73 -5.85 -5.14 10.90
CA LEU A 73 -5.44 -5.87 9.71
C LEU A 73 -6.16 -7.22 9.58
N ALA A 74 -6.58 -7.84 10.68
CA ALA A 74 -7.36 -9.08 10.64
C ALA A 74 -8.78 -8.81 10.12
N ALA A 75 -9.43 -7.75 10.60
CA ALA A 75 -10.74 -7.32 10.11
C ALA A 75 -10.67 -6.90 8.63
N SER A 76 -9.72 -6.05 8.24
CA SER A 76 -9.56 -5.60 6.86
C SER A 76 -9.21 -6.75 5.91
N SER A 77 -8.39 -7.71 6.35
CA SER A 77 -8.08 -8.91 5.55
C SER A 77 -9.32 -9.79 5.34
N LYS A 78 -10.19 -9.91 6.34
CA LYS A 78 -11.47 -10.60 6.20
C LYS A 78 -12.43 -9.86 5.26
N GLU A 79 -12.57 -8.55 5.42
CA GLU A 79 -13.42 -7.70 4.59
C GLU A 79 -13.07 -7.81 3.10
N ARG A 80 -11.77 -7.75 2.79
CA ARG A 80 -11.24 -7.94 1.42
C ARG A 80 -11.68 -9.27 0.79
N ARG A 81 -11.58 -10.37 1.54
CA ARG A 81 -11.99 -11.71 1.06
C ARG A 81 -13.50 -11.84 0.89
N GLU A 82 -14.26 -11.16 1.74
CA GLU A 82 -15.71 -11.16 1.70
C GLU A 82 -16.29 -10.19 0.64
N HIS A 83 -15.43 -9.45 -0.06
CA HIS A 83 -15.81 -8.50 -1.11
C HIS A 83 -16.64 -9.17 -2.22
N ALA A 84 -17.63 -8.43 -2.74
CA ALA A 84 -18.56 -8.92 -3.75
C ALA A 84 -17.86 -9.45 -5.00
N THR A 85 -16.84 -8.74 -5.48
CA THR A 85 -15.98 -9.17 -6.61
C THR A 85 -15.32 -10.52 -6.34
N VAL A 86 -14.71 -10.71 -5.17
CA VAL A 86 -13.99 -11.96 -4.84
C VAL A 86 -14.98 -13.13 -4.85
N LYS A 87 -16.11 -12.98 -4.14
CA LYS A 87 -17.20 -13.98 -4.13
C LYS A 87 -17.72 -14.29 -5.53
N LYS A 88 -17.90 -13.26 -6.36
CA LYS A 88 -18.36 -13.42 -7.75
C LYS A 88 -17.34 -14.19 -8.58
N LEU A 89 -16.06 -13.85 -8.51
CA LEU A 89 -15.00 -14.56 -9.23
C LEU A 89 -14.89 -16.02 -8.78
N THR A 90 -14.92 -16.29 -7.47
CA THR A 90 -14.94 -17.65 -6.92
C THR A 90 -16.11 -18.45 -7.47
N ARG A 91 -17.32 -17.86 -7.52
CA ARG A 91 -18.50 -18.50 -8.11
C ARG A 91 -18.33 -18.75 -9.61
N LEU A 92 -17.81 -17.80 -10.39
CA LEU A 92 -17.67 -17.94 -11.83
C LEU A 92 -16.67 -19.05 -12.18
N ILE A 93 -15.53 -19.09 -11.48
CA ILE A 93 -14.45 -20.06 -11.68
C ILE A 93 -14.87 -21.46 -11.19
N GLY A 94 -15.49 -21.55 -10.00
CA GLY A 94 -15.77 -22.84 -9.36
C GLY A 94 -14.49 -23.63 -9.09
N CYS A 95 -14.50 -24.94 -9.38
CA CYS A 95 -13.32 -25.81 -9.29
C CYS A 95 -12.49 -25.87 -10.59
N ASN A 96 -12.75 -25.00 -11.56
CA ASN A 96 -12.09 -25.10 -12.85
C ASN A 96 -10.72 -24.41 -12.88
N LEU A 97 -9.65 -25.22 -12.91
CA LEU A 97 -8.27 -24.75 -12.92
C LEU A 97 -7.92 -23.89 -14.17
N GLN A 98 -8.50 -24.17 -15.34
CA GLN A 98 -8.22 -23.39 -16.55
C GLN A 98 -8.79 -21.98 -16.43
N LEU A 99 -10.04 -21.84 -15.99
CA LEU A 99 -10.66 -20.53 -15.75
C LEU A 99 -9.92 -19.75 -14.65
N TYR A 100 -9.50 -20.44 -13.58
CA TYR A 100 -8.66 -19.85 -12.55
C TYR A 100 -7.36 -19.26 -13.15
N ASN A 101 -6.66 -20.04 -13.99
CA ASN A 101 -5.45 -19.59 -14.66
C ASN A 101 -5.67 -18.42 -15.63
N VAL A 102 -6.81 -18.37 -16.33
CA VAL A 102 -7.18 -17.20 -17.16
C VAL A 102 -7.36 -15.96 -16.29
N CYS A 103 -8.03 -16.07 -15.14
CA CYS A 103 -8.16 -14.96 -14.19
C CYS A 103 -6.78 -14.51 -13.68
N LEU A 104 -5.91 -15.43 -13.27
CA LEU A 104 -4.54 -15.10 -12.84
C LEU A 104 -3.72 -14.43 -13.96
N GLY A 105 -3.88 -14.88 -15.20
CA GLY A 105 -3.24 -14.27 -16.37
C GLY A 105 -3.70 -12.83 -16.62
N LEU A 106 -4.99 -12.56 -16.41
CA LEU A 106 -5.53 -11.20 -16.45
C LEU A 106 -4.94 -10.31 -15.35
N LEU A 107 -4.93 -10.77 -14.09
CA LEU A 107 -4.36 -10.03 -12.97
C LEU A 107 -2.88 -9.72 -13.18
N ARG A 108 -2.11 -10.69 -13.71
CA ARG A 108 -0.71 -10.50 -14.07
C ARG A 108 -0.54 -9.45 -15.16
N SER A 109 -1.37 -9.48 -16.21
CA SER A 109 -1.34 -8.48 -17.28
C SER A 109 -1.60 -7.06 -16.77
N LEU A 110 -2.60 -6.91 -15.87
CA LEU A 110 -2.90 -5.63 -15.23
C LEU A 110 -1.74 -5.15 -14.37
N PHE A 111 -1.14 -6.03 -13.55
CA PHE A 111 0.03 -5.67 -12.75
C PHE A 111 1.23 -5.23 -13.62
N ILE A 112 1.48 -5.93 -14.74
CA ILE A 112 2.54 -5.57 -15.68
C ILE A 112 2.31 -4.20 -16.31
N GLN A 113 1.06 -3.76 -16.50
CA GLN A 113 0.74 -2.51 -17.18
C GLN A 113 1.24 -1.29 -16.39
N ASP A 114 0.89 -1.19 -15.11
CA ASP A 114 1.11 0.02 -14.31
C ASP A 114 1.83 -0.22 -12.97
N GLY A 115 2.08 -1.48 -12.60
CA GLY A 115 2.73 -1.84 -11.35
C GLY A 115 1.88 -1.61 -10.10
N GLN A 116 0.57 -1.42 -10.24
CA GLN A 116 -0.30 -1.13 -9.10
C GLN A 116 -0.50 -2.37 -8.21
N PRO A 117 -0.66 -2.20 -6.88
CA PRO A 117 -0.77 -3.33 -5.96
C PRO A 117 -2.13 -4.05 -6.00
N MET A 118 -3.20 -3.42 -6.48
CA MET A 118 -4.57 -3.97 -6.40
C MET A 118 -4.75 -5.34 -7.11
N PRO A 119 -4.19 -5.60 -8.32
CA PRO A 119 -4.23 -6.94 -8.90
C PRO A 119 -3.52 -8.00 -8.04
N CYS A 120 -2.47 -7.61 -7.31
CA CYS A 120 -1.75 -8.50 -6.39
C CYS A 120 -2.61 -8.84 -5.17
N MET A 121 -3.32 -7.85 -4.62
CA MET A 121 -4.29 -8.06 -3.55
C MET A 121 -5.42 -9.00 -3.95
N LEU A 122 -6.00 -8.77 -5.14
CA LEU A 122 -7.06 -9.63 -5.66
C LEU A 122 -6.58 -11.07 -5.89
N ARG A 123 -5.33 -11.27 -6.34
CA ARG A 123 -4.73 -12.61 -6.43
C ARG A 123 -4.68 -13.30 -5.06
N PHE A 124 -4.20 -12.59 -4.04
CA PHE A 124 -4.13 -13.10 -2.67
C PHE A 124 -5.52 -13.48 -2.16
N ASP A 125 -6.47 -12.55 -2.26
CA ASP A 125 -7.82 -12.72 -1.73
C ASP A 125 -8.59 -13.84 -2.45
N LEU A 126 -8.42 -13.95 -3.77
CA LEU A 126 -9.03 -15.02 -4.55
C LEU A 126 -8.52 -16.40 -4.14
N LEU A 127 -7.21 -16.56 -3.94
CA LEU A 127 -6.65 -17.85 -3.51
C LEU A 127 -7.10 -18.23 -2.10
N MET A 128 -7.17 -17.26 -1.18
CA MET A 128 -7.72 -17.52 0.15
C MET A 128 -9.22 -17.80 0.13
N ALA A 129 -9.99 -17.15 -0.74
CA ALA A 129 -11.41 -17.46 -0.91
C ALA A 129 -11.65 -18.87 -1.48
N MET A 130 -10.78 -19.34 -2.39
CA MET A 130 -10.80 -20.73 -2.86
C MET A 130 -10.46 -21.72 -1.74
N HIS A 131 -9.48 -21.38 -0.89
CA HIS A 131 -9.11 -22.18 0.28
C HIS A 131 -10.26 -22.27 1.30
N ASP A 132 -10.87 -21.13 1.63
CA ASP A 132 -12.01 -21.07 2.57
C ASP A 132 -13.23 -21.83 2.02
N GLY A 133 -13.35 -21.95 0.69
CA GLY A 133 -14.36 -22.74 -0.01
C GLY A 133 -14.03 -24.23 -0.19
N ASP A 134 -12.91 -24.73 0.35
CA ASP A 134 -12.38 -26.11 0.16
C ASP A 134 -12.25 -26.54 -1.31
N VAL A 135 -11.87 -25.62 -2.21
CA VAL A 135 -11.68 -25.89 -3.64
C VAL A 135 -10.29 -26.49 -3.89
N ARG A 136 -10.14 -27.79 -3.60
CA ARG A 136 -8.85 -28.50 -3.63
C ARG A 136 -8.23 -28.59 -5.01
N GLU A 137 -9.05 -28.65 -6.07
CA GLU A 137 -8.57 -28.68 -7.47
C GLU A 137 -7.70 -27.47 -7.82
N ILE A 138 -7.91 -26.35 -7.13
CA ILE A 138 -7.11 -25.13 -7.27
C ILE A 138 -6.02 -25.10 -6.19
N CYS A 139 -6.38 -25.27 -4.92
CA CYS A 139 -5.43 -25.09 -3.81
C CYS A 139 -4.25 -26.08 -3.83
N ASP A 140 -4.49 -27.34 -4.20
CA ASP A 140 -3.44 -28.36 -4.21
C ASP A 140 -2.43 -28.16 -5.35
N VAL A 141 -2.83 -27.42 -6.40
CA VAL A 141 -2.04 -27.20 -7.62
C VAL A 141 -1.41 -25.81 -7.66
N ASP A 142 -2.03 -24.78 -7.06
CA ASP A 142 -1.48 -23.43 -7.06
C ASP A 142 -0.16 -23.38 -6.27
N PRO A 143 0.96 -22.98 -6.92
CA PRO A 143 2.28 -23.01 -6.29
C PRO A 143 2.41 -22.02 -5.14
N CYS A 144 1.57 -21.00 -5.05
CA CYS A 144 1.60 -19.97 -4.02
C CYS A 144 0.74 -20.32 -2.79
N HIS A 145 -0.11 -21.36 -2.85
CA HIS A 145 -1.10 -21.64 -1.80
C HIS A 145 -0.48 -21.74 -0.40
N LYS A 146 0.60 -22.53 -0.25
CA LYS A 146 1.28 -22.70 1.04
C LYS A 146 1.85 -21.38 1.57
N LEU A 147 2.41 -20.55 0.69
CA LEU A 147 2.95 -19.25 1.07
C LEU A 147 1.82 -18.31 1.51
N VAL A 148 0.77 -18.18 0.69
CA VAL A 148 -0.39 -17.33 0.97
C VAL A 148 -1.06 -17.72 2.28
N TRP A 149 -1.27 -19.02 2.52
CA TRP A 149 -1.86 -19.51 3.76
C TRP A 149 -1.01 -19.17 4.99
N SER A 150 0.31 -19.33 4.87
CA SER A 150 1.25 -18.99 5.94
C SER A 150 1.29 -17.48 6.19
N LEU A 151 1.26 -16.67 5.13
CA LEU A 151 1.23 -15.21 5.22
C LEU A 151 -0.08 -14.69 5.82
N ASP A 152 -1.22 -15.28 5.47
CA ASP A 152 -2.52 -14.92 6.05
C ASP A 152 -2.54 -15.13 7.57
N ALA A 153 -1.95 -16.24 8.05
CA ALA A 153 -1.75 -16.45 9.48
C ALA A 153 -0.87 -15.34 10.11
N CYS A 154 0.21 -14.92 9.45
CA CYS A 154 1.07 -13.82 9.90
C CYS A 154 0.36 -12.46 9.89
N ILE A 155 -0.45 -12.17 8.88
CA ILE A 155 -1.23 -10.93 8.77
C ILE A 155 -2.26 -10.87 9.91
N ARG A 156 -2.95 -11.97 10.21
CA ARG A 156 -3.94 -11.99 11.30
C ARG A 156 -3.31 -11.88 12.68
N THR A 157 -2.19 -12.58 12.93
CA THR A 157 -1.55 -12.56 14.25
C THR A 157 -0.55 -11.43 14.44
N GLN A 158 -0.17 -10.71 13.37
CA GLN A 158 0.90 -9.72 13.36
C GLN A 158 2.20 -10.26 13.98
N GLN A 159 2.53 -11.51 13.65
CA GLN A 159 3.71 -12.21 14.18
C GLN A 159 4.36 -13.09 13.11
N LEU A 160 5.69 -12.99 13.01
CA LEU A 160 6.54 -13.85 12.20
C LEU A 160 7.59 -14.48 13.13
N ASP A 161 7.27 -15.67 13.62
CA ASP A 161 8.14 -16.48 14.48
C ASP A 161 9.08 -17.39 13.68
N ASP A 162 10.08 -17.95 14.36
CA ASP A 162 11.09 -18.82 13.73
C ASP A 162 10.48 -20.05 13.07
N ARG A 163 9.37 -20.58 13.62
CA ARG A 163 8.67 -21.72 13.03
C ARG A 163 8.09 -21.38 11.66
N ARG A 164 7.38 -20.26 11.55
CA ARG A 164 6.79 -19.80 10.28
C ARG A 164 7.86 -19.44 9.26
N VAL A 165 8.96 -18.82 9.72
CA VAL A 165 10.14 -18.57 8.89
C VAL A 165 10.71 -19.88 8.35
N ASP A 166 10.87 -20.91 9.18
CA ASP A 166 11.36 -22.22 8.76
C ASP A 166 10.40 -22.92 7.77
N GLU A 167 9.09 -22.86 8.02
CA GLU A 167 8.07 -23.42 7.12
C GLU A 167 8.12 -22.76 5.74
N MET A 168 8.13 -21.42 5.70
CA MET A 168 8.21 -20.66 4.45
C MET A 168 9.57 -20.86 3.76
N ARG A 169 10.68 -20.91 4.51
CA ARG A 169 12.01 -21.18 3.95
C ARG A 169 12.09 -22.56 3.29
N ARG A 170 11.60 -23.61 3.97
CA ARG A 170 11.55 -24.98 3.40
C ARG A 170 10.71 -25.01 2.13
N PHE A 171 9.63 -24.24 2.07
CA PHE A 171 8.85 -24.08 0.84
C PHE A 171 9.71 -23.49 -0.29
N PHE A 172 10.42 -22.37 -0.07
CA PHE A 172 11.31 -21.76 -1.07
C PHE A 172 12.44 -22.70 -1.53
N GLU A 173 13.03 -23.45 -0.60
CA GLU A 173 14.04 -24.47 -0.92
C GLU A 173 13.43 -25.59 -1.79
N SER A 174 12.21 -26.03 -1.49
CA SER A 174 11.51 -27.04 -2.29
C SER A 174 11.21 -26.57 -3.73
N VAL A 175 10.89 -25.29 -3.94
CA VAL A 175 10.71 -24.70 -5.27
C VAL A 175 12.01 -24.75 -6.06
N LYS A 176 13.13 -24.36 -5.41
CA LYS A 176 14.47 -24.39 -6.01
C LYS A 176 14.90 -25.79 -6.43
N HIS A 177 14.60 -26.80 -5.61
CA HIS A 177 15.03 -28.18 -5.85
C HIS A 177 14.19 -28.92 -6.90
N ARG A 178 12.90 -28.58 -7.06
CA ARG A 178 12.04 -29.28 -8.01
C ARG A 178 12.26 -28.87 -9.48
N GLY A 179 13.16 -27.93 -9.76
CA GLY A 179 13.36 -27.39 -11.11
C GLY A 179 12.06 -26.81 -11.71
N VAL A 180 11.09 -26.49 -10.86
CA VAL A 180 9.76 -26.04 -11.27
C VAL A 180 9.93 -24.67 -11.91
N ASN A 181 9.40 -24.59 -13.13
CA ASN A 181 9.22 -23.42 -13.97
C ASN A 181 9.64 -22.11 -13.28
N GLU A 182 10.76 -21.52 -13.72
CA GLU A 182 11.35 -20.29 -13.19
C GLU A 182 10.27 -19.21 -12.89
N GLY A 183 9.21 -19.14 -13.70
CA GLY A 183 8.04 -18.28 -13.50
C GLY A 183 7.35 -18.33 -12.12
N VAL A 184 7.52 -19.39 -11.32
CA VAL A 184 6.94 -19.48 -9.97
C VAL A 184 7.44 -18.36 -9.06
N TYR A 185 8.71 -17.96 -9.15
CA TYR A 185 9.20 -16.82 -8.34
C TYR A 185 8.52 -15.51 -8.71
N GLY A 186 8.09 -15.36 -9.97
CA GLY A 186 7.25 -14.23 -10.38
C GLY A 186 5.90 -14.24 -9.69
N ASP A 187 5.25 -15.40 -9.60
CA ASP A 187 3.95 -15.56 -8.91
C ASP A 187 4.05 -15.35 -7.40
N LEU A 188 5.11 -15.87 -6.77
CA LEU A 188 5.42 -15.60 -5.37
C LEU A 188 5.70 -14.10 -5.17
N GLY A 189 6.41 -13.47 -6.10
CA GLY A 189 6.65 -12.03 -6.11
C GLY A 189 5.36 -11.23 -6.12
N ILE A 190 4.38 -11.57 -6.97
CA ILE A 190 3.06 -10.90 -6.99
C ILE A 190 2.38 -11.01 -5.63
N VAL A 191 2.35 -12.21 -5.05
CA VAL A 191 1.77 -12.42 -3.71
C VAL A 191 2.47 -11.58 -2.65
N LEU A 192 3.80 -11.47 -2.72
CA LEU A 192 4.61 -10.70 -1.77
C LEU A 192 4.58 -9.19 -2.01
N TYR A 193 4.14 -8.75 -3.19
CA TYR A 193 3.87 -7.35 -3.50
C TYR A 193 2.53 -6.87 -2.92
N ASP A 194 1.68 -7.78 -2.41
CA ASP A 194 0.50 -7.40 -1.63
C ASP A 194 0.90 -6.45 -0.48
N PRO A 195 0.26 -5.27 -0.35
CA PRO A 195 0.57 -4.31 0.71
C PRO A 195 0.48 -4.87 2.13
N PHE A 196 -0.47 -5.75 2.43
CA PHE A 196 -0.63 -6.35 3.75
C PHE A 196 0.52 -7.32 4.02
N ALA A 197 0.91 -8.13 3.03
CA ALA A 197 2.03 -9.05 3.16
C ALA A 197 3.36 -8.31 3.34
N SER A 198 3.66 -7.37 2.45
CA SER A 198 4.91 -6.61 2.46
C SER A 198 5.05 -5.73 3.71
N ASN A 199 4.00 -5.01 4.13
CA ASN A 199 4.01 -4.21 5.35
C ASN A 199 4.07 -5.07 6.62
N MET A 200 3.41 -6.23 6.65
CA MET A 200 3.57 -7.18 7.76
C MET A 200 5.02 -7.65 7.87
N ILE A 201 5.65 -8.07 6.77
CA ILE A 201 7.05 -8.53 6.77
C ILE A 201 8.00 -7.40 7.20
N ALA A 202 7.83 -6.19 6.64
CA ALA A 202 8.66 -5.03 6.99
C ALA A 202 8.47 -4.59 8.44
N GLY A 203 7.23 -4.63 8.95
CA GLY A 203 6.91 -4.39 10.35
C GLY A 203 7.54 -5.42 11.29
N GLN A 204 7.50 -6.70 10.96
CA GLN A 204 8.15 -7.76 11.72
C GLN A 204 9.67 -7.63 11.69
N LEU A 205 10.25 -7.33 10.54
CA LEU A 205 11.68 -7.04 10.41
C LEU A 205 12.10 -5.89 11.34
N LEU A 206 11.32 -4.81 11.40
CA LEU A 206 11.56 -3.72 12.34
C LEU A 206 11.49 -4.19 13.81
N GLN A 207 10.51 -5.01 14.17
CA GLN A 207 10.36 -5.54 15.54
C GLN A 207 11.58 -6.38 15.95
N HIS A 208 12.09 -7.23 15.05
CA HIS A 208 13.31 -8.01 15.28
C HIS A 208 14.55 -7.11 15.44
N LEU A 209 14.68 -6.06 14.63
CA LEU A 209 15.73 -5.05 14.79
C LEU A 209 15.62 -4.31 16.13
N HIS A 210 14.41 -3.98 16.58
CA HIS A 210 14.18 -3.39 17.91
C HIS A 210 14.58 -4.33 19.05
N ALA A 211 14.25 -5.61 18.95
CA ALA A 211 14.66 -6.63 19.93
C ALA A 211 16.19 -6.77 19.99
N TYR A 212 16.88 -6.55 18.87
CA TYR A 212 18.34 -6.50 18.82
C TYR A 212 18.89 -5.21 19.45
N ALA A 213 18.28 -4.06 19.17
CA ALA A 213 18.65 -2.76 19.76
C ALA A 213 18.60 -2.77 21.29
N GLY A 214 17.57 -3.40 21.89
CA GLY A 214 17.45 -3.56 23.34
C GLY A 214 18.51 -4.49 23.98
N ARG A 215 19.22 -5.27 23.16
CA ARG A 215 20.25 -6.24 23.58
C ARG A 215 21.64 -5.89 23.04
N LEU A 216 21.83 -4.65 22.60
CA LEU A 216 23.09 -4.18 21.98
C LEU A 216 24.30 -4.56 22.86
N GLY A 217 25.26 -5.29 22.30
CA GLY A 217 26.48 -5.72 23.00
C GLY A 217 26.34 -6.96 23.89
N ARG A 218 25.16 -7.62 23.93
CA ARG A 218 24.90 -8.81 24.78
C ARG A 218 24.57 -10.09 24.01
N VAL A 219 24.26 -10.01 22.72
CA VAL A 219 23.83 -11.14 21.89
C VAL A 219 24.68 -11.19 20.61
N GLY A 220 24.79 -12.38 20.00
CA GLY A 220 25.57 -12.65 18.79
C GLY A 220 25.22 -11.76 17.59
N ASP A 221 26.02 -11.85 16.52
CA ASP A 221 25.95 -10.92 15.39
C ASP A 221 24.59 -10.93 14.68
N MET A 222 23.90 -9.78 14.65
CA MET A 222 22.67 -9.53 13.86
C MET A 222 22.80 -10.04 12.43
N LYS A 223 24.00 -9.98 11.85
CA LYS A 223 24.26 -10.47 10.48
C LYS A 223 24.03 -11.97 10.33
N THR A 224 23.96 -12.73 11.42
CA THR A 224 23.71 -14.17 11.42
C THR A 224 22.27 -14.53 11.78
N ASP A 225 21.45 -13.54 12.14
CA ASP A 225 20.05 -13.73 12.47
C ASP A 225 19.26 -14.16 11.23
N ARG A 226 18.77 -15.40 11.26
CA ARG A 226 18.10 -16.03 10.12
C ARG A 226 16.78 -15.35 9.78
N THR A 227 16.07 -14.86 10.79
CA THR A 227 14.76 -14.24 10.62
C THR A 227 14.91 -12.88 9.96
N ILE A 228 15.87 -12.06 10.40
CA ILE A 228 16.21 -10.78 9.75
C ILE A 228 16.64 -11.00 8.29
N GLN A 229 17.56 -11.93 8.05
CA GLN A 229 18.02 -12.23 6.68
C GLN A 229 16.88 -12.70 5.77
N TRP A 230 16.06 -13.63 6.25
CA TRP A 230 15.00 -14.24 5.46
C TRP A 230 13.87 -13.24 5.18
N ALA A 231 13.40 -12.51 6.19
CA ALA A 231 12.41 -11.46 6.02
C ALA A 231 12.87 -10.40 5.00
N SER A 232 14.16 -10.03 5.04
CA SER A 232 14.74 -9.10 4.07
C SER A 232 14.70 -9.66 2.65
N VAL A 233 15.04 -10.94 2.44
CA VAL A 233 15.03 -11.58 1.12
C VAL A 233 13.61 -11.64 0.55
N VAL A 234 12.63 -12.04 1.37
CA VAL A 234 11.24 -12.17 0.94
C VAL A 234 10.60 -10.82 0.64
N LEU A 235 10.86 -9.81 1.47
CA LEU A 235 10.44 -8.44 1.18
C LEU A 235 11.06 -7.93 -0.14
N ASN A 236 12.35 -8.20 -0.34
CA ASN A 236 13.06 -7.81 -1.56
C ASN A 236 12.53 -8.53 -2.81
N LEU A 237 12.12 -9.80 -2.68
CA LEU A 237 11.48 -10.55 -3.76
C LEU A 237 10.15 -9.90 -4.18
N GLY A 238 9.31 -9.53 -3.21
CA GLY A 238 8.06 -8.81 -3.48
C GLY A 238 8.32 -7.51 -4.25
N ILE A 239 9.22 -6.65 -3.74
CA ILE A 239 9.59 -5.36 -4.35
C ILE A 239 10.04 -5.51 -5.81
N HIS A 240 10.76 -6.59 -6.15
CA HIS A 240 11.26 -6.82 -7.50
C HIS A 240 10.29 -7.59 -8.40
N ALA A 241 9.09 -7.95 -7.92
CA ALA A 241 8.14 -8.77 -8.67
C ALA A 241 7.82 -8.21 -10.06
N LEU A 242 7.54 -6.91 -10.15
CA LEU A 242 7.21 -6.25 -11.42
C LEU A 242 8.38 -6.34 -12.40
N HIS A 243 9.60 -6.05 -11.94
CA HIS A 243 10.80 -6.14 -12.76
C HIS A 243 11.05 -7.57 -13.22
N MET A 244 11.02 -8.52 -12.29
CA MET A 244 11.17 -9.95 -12.54
C MET A 244 10.21 -10.46 -13.62
N ILE A 245 8.95 -10.09 -13.54
CA ILE A 245 7.92 -10.55 -14.48
C ILE A 245 8.06 -9.85 -15.85
N ARG A 246 8.34 -8.54 -15.87
CA ARG A 246 8.52 -7.77 -17.10
C ARG A 246 9.75 -8.24 -17.89
N GLN A 247 10.87 -8.46 -17.20
CA GLN A 247 12.13 -8.89 -17.82
C GLN A 247 12.24 -10.41 -17.98
N ARG A 248 11.31 -11.16 -17.39
CA ARG A 248 11.34 -12.64 -17.33
C ARG A 248 12.61 -13.19 -16.66
N GLU A 249 13.12 -12.47 -15.67
CA GLU A 249 14.32 -12.82 -14.90
C GLU A 249 13.92 -13.39 -13.53
N PHE A 250 13.52 -14.66 -13.49
CA PHE A 250 12.93 -15.24 -12.28
C PHE A 250 13.96 -15.82 -11.30
N GLN A 251 14.95 -15.01 -10.93
CA GLN A 251 15.89 -15.34 -9.86
C GLN A 251 15.54 -14.56 -8.59
N ILE A 252 15.73 -15.19 -7.43
CA ILE A 252 15.53 -14.50 -6.16
C ILE A 252 16.56 -13.36 -6.05
N PRO A 253 16.11 -12.10 -5.96
CA PRO A 253 17.02 -10.95 -5.92
C PRO A 253 17.75 -10.90 -4.58
N ARG A 254 19.07 -10.74 -4.62
CA ARG A 254 19.89 -10.65 -3.42
C ARG A 254 19.70 -9.30 -2.75
N VAL A 255 19.57 -9.31 -1.43
CA VAL A 255 19.57 -8.07 -0.64
C VAL A 255 21.02 -7.57 -0.54
N PRO A 256 21.31 -6.30 -0.89
CA PRO A 256 22.66 -5.76 -0.78
C PRO A 256 23.22 -5.80 0.65
N LYS A 257 24.53 -6.00 0.78
CA LYS A 257 25.22 -5.93 2.08
C LYS A 257 25.16 -4.53 2.70
N SER A 258 25.06 -3.49 1.87
CA SER A 258 24.83 -2.11 2.33
C SER A 258 23.53 -2.01 3.13
N VAL A 259 22.48 -2.75 2.77
CA VAL A 259 21.22 -2.79 3.52
C VAL A 259 21.36 -3.64 4.79
N THR A 260 21.76 -4.90 4.64
CA THR A 260 21.75 -5.87 5.75
C THR A 260 22.79 -5.59 6.83
N SER A 261 24.00 -5.20 6.44
CA SER A 261 25.11 -4.94 7.38
C SER A 261 25.36 -3.46 7.64
N GLY A 262 25.03 -2.59 6.68
CA GLY A 262 25.17 -1.14 6.82
C GLY A 262 23.94 -0.52 7.47
N PHE A 263 22.87 -0.37 6.69
CA PHE A 263 21.64 0.32 7.08
C PHE A 263 21.00 -0.26 8.35
N PHE A 264 20.74 -1.57 8.42
CA PHE A 264 20.16 -2.16 9.63
C PHE A 264 21.07 -1.98 10.85
N GLY A 265 22.38 -2.05 10.67
CA GLY A 265 23.35 -1.85 11.76
C GLY A 265 23.30 -0.43 12.31
N VAL A 266 23.14 0.58 11.45
CA VAL A 266 22.99 1.98 11.87
C VAL A 266 21.61 2.19 12.50
N LEU A 267 20.54 1.69 11.87
CA LEU A 267 19.17 1.84 12.36
C LEU A 267 19.01 1.25 13.78
N VAL A 268 19.60 0.08 14.05
CA VAL A 268 19.62 -0.52 15.39
C VAL A 268 20.27 0.39 16.43
N ARG A 269 21.35 1.10 16.08
CA ARG A 269 22.00 2.05 17.01
C ARG A 269 21.13 3.28 17.24
N VAL A 270 20.50 3.80 16.19
CA VAL A 270 19.53 4.90 16.27
C VAL A 270 18.38 4.51 17.20
N MET A 271 17.79 3.33 16.99
CA MET A 271 16.74 2.78 17.85
C MET A 271 17.17 2.66 19.32
N ALA A 272 18.39 2.19 19.57
CA ALA A 272 18.91 2.03 20.93
C ALA A 272 19.12 3.40 21.62
N GLU A 273 19.53 4.42 20.88
CA GLU A 273 19.68 5.78 21.40
C GLU A 273 18.33 6.44 21.65
N ASP A 274 17.39 6.33 20.70
CA ASP A 274 16.04 6.89 20.84
C ASP A 274 15.27 6.24 22.00
N GLN A 275 15.47 4.95 22.23
CA GLN A 275 14.90 4.27 23.40
C GLN A 275 15.34 4.92 24.73
N ARG A 276 16.57 5.43 24.84
CA ARG A 276 17.08 6.11 26.05
C ARG A 276 16.39 7.44 26.30
N HIS A 277 15.92 8.10 25.24
CA HIS A 277 15.29 9.42 25.33
C HIS A 277 13.78 9.39 25.14
N SER A 278 13.18 8.22 24.96
CA SER A 278 11.76 8.03 24.62
C SER A 278 10.75 8.68 25.60
N HIS A 279 11.16 8.97 26.85
CA HIS A 279 10.32 9.65 27.84
C HIS A 279 10.49 11.19 27.84
N ARG A 280 11.45 11.72 27.08
CA ARG A 280 11.72 13.16 27.05
C ARG A 280 10.71 13.86 26.15
N ARG A 281 10.04 14.88 26.69
CA ARG A 281 9.21 15.77 25.88
C ARG A 281 10.13 16.63 25.01
N TRP A 282 9.89 16.59 23.70
CA TRP A 282 10.64 17.42 22.76
C TRP A 282 10.26 18.89 22.88
N ASN A 283 11.26 19.76 22.98
CA ASN A 283 11.10 21.22 23.13
C ASN A 283 11.19 21.99 21.80
N GLY A 284 11.45 21.30 20.68
CA GLY A 284 11.59 21.91 19.36
C GLY A 284 13.02 22.22 18.92
N THR A 285 13.96 22.33 19.85
CA THR A 285 15.36 22.72 19.56
C THR A 285 16.33 21.56 19.64
N ASP A 286 16.10 20.63 20.57
CA ASP A 286 17.01 19.50 20.79
C ASP A 286 16.75 18.46 19.71
N ARG A 287 17.65 18.38 18.72
CA ARG A 287 17.58 17.37 17.65
C ARG A 287 18.78 16.44 17.76
N PRO A 288 18.54 15.11 17.84
CA PRO A 288 19.61 14.14 17.65
C PRO A 288 20.27 14.34 16.29
N ALA A 289 21.50 13.85 16.15
CA ALA A 289 22.13 13.76 14.85
C ALA A 289 21.24 12.90 13.92
N GLY A 290 21.10 13.31 12.66
CA GLY A 290 20.42 12.49 11.65
C GLY A 290 21.13 11.15 11.44
N ILE A 291 20.50 10.26 10.68
CA ILE A 291 21.04 8.91 10.44
C ILE A 291 22.31 8.90 9.56
N GLY A 292 22.65 10.04 8.96
CA GLY A 292 23.84 10.25 8.13
C GLY A 292 23.57 10.13 6.63
N THR A 293 24.31 10.91 5.83
CA THR A 293 24.14 11.02 4.37
C THR A 293 24.37 9.71 3.63
N GLU A 294 25.26 8.84 4.14
CA GLU A 294 25.48 7.50 3.61
C GLU A 294 24.21 6.65 3.69
N MET A 295 23.51 6.68 4.83
CA MET A 295 22.27 5.92 5.02
C MET A 295 21.13 6.49 4.20
N GLU A 296 21.07 7.81 4.03
CA GLU A 296 20.14 8.48 3.10
C GLU A 296 20.39 8.04 1.66
N GLY A 297 21.66 7.82 1.27
CA GLY A 297 22.04 7.21 0.00
C GLY A 297 21.49 5.78 -0.16
N ILE A 298 21.69 4.93 0.85
CA ILE A 298 21.20 3.54 0.82
C ILE A 298 19.66 3.50 0.75
N MET A 299 18.95 4.36 1.49
CA MET A 299 17.49 4.44 1.42
C MET A 299 16.99 4.90 0.05
N ARG A 300 17.74 5.76 -0.65
CA ARG A 300 17.40 6.21 -2.00
C ARG A 300 17.49 5.08 -3.04
N GLU A 301 18.41 4.14 -2.83
CA GLU A 301 18.66 3.01 -3.74
C GLU A 301 17.89 1.74 -3.38
N SER A 302 17.41 1.62 -2.14
CA SER A 302 16.77 0.40 -1.64
C SER A 302 15.39 0.67 -1.05
N VAL A 303 14.35 0.20 -1.76
CA VAL A 303 12.97 0.22 -1.27
C VAL A 303 12.82 -0.59 0.02
N VAL A 304 13.60 -1.67 0.22
CA VAL A 304 13.62 -2.43 1.49
C VAL A 304 14.02 -1.53 2.65
N ALA A 305 15.13 -0.80 2.51
CA ALA A 305 15.60 0.13 3.55
C ALA A 305 14.58 1.23 3.80
N GLN A 306 14.01 1.79 2.73
CA GLN A 306 13.00 2.84 2.81
C GLN A 306 11.71 2.36 3.50
N MET A 307 11.22 1.16 3.19
CA MET A 307 10.03 0.56 3.82
C MET A 307 10.24 0.29 5.31
N VAL A 308 11.38 -0.29 5.69
CA VAL A 308 11.71 -0.52 7.10
C VAL A 308 11.81 0.81 7.84
N PHE A 309 12.40 1.85 7.23
CA PHE A 309 12.46 3.17 7.84
C PHE A 309 11.08 3.85 7.94
N ALA A 310 10.20 3.67 6.95
CA ALA A 310 8.82 4.15 7.03
C ALA A 310 8.07 3.53 8.20
N HIS A 311 8.24 2.21 8.43
CA HIS A 311 7.70 1.56 9.63
C HIS A 311 8.33 2.07 10.93
N TYR A 312 9.62 2.42 10.92
CA TYR A 312 10.26 3.08 12.06
C TYR A 312 9.57 4.41 12.40
N ILE A 313 9.37 5.27 11.41
CA ILE A 313 8.67 6.55 11.56
C ILE A 313 7.27 6.33 12.14
N LEU A 314 6.48 5.42 11.56
CA LEU A 314 5.12 5.14 12.04
C LEU A 314 5.10 4.61 13.48
N GLU A 315 6.10 3.81 13.88
CA GLU A 315 6.25 3.40 15.28
C GLU A 315 6.50 4.57 16.21
N ARG A 316 7.39 5.49 15.81
CA ARG A 316 7.70 6.70 16.60
C ARG A 316 6.48 7.60 16.73
N VAL A 317 5.70 7.77 15.65
CA VAL A 317 4.40 8.47 15.68
C VAL A 317 3.48 7.80 16.69
N GLN A 318 3.24 6.49 16.58
CA GLN A 318 2.34 5.75 17.48
C GLN A 318 2.73 5.84 18.96
N ARG A 319 4.03 6.00 19.26
CA ARG A 319 4.53 6.19 20.63
C ARG A 319 4.51 7.65 21.11
N GLY A 320 4.20 8.60 20.23
CA GLY A 320 4.33 10.04 20.52
C GLY A 320 5.78 10.50 20.70
N ASP A 321 6.75 9.78 20.13
CA ASP A 321 8.18 10.04 20.26
C ASP A 321 8.64 11.10 19.25
N PHE A 322 8.24 12.35 19.48
CA PHE A 322 8.52 13.47 18.57
C PHE A 322 10.01 13.86 18.52
N LEU A 323 10.79 13.50 19.55
CA LEU A 323 12.23 13.69 19.54
C LEU A 323 12.89 12.77 18.50
N ALA A 324 12.51 11.49 18.44
CA ALA A 324 12.99 10.59 17.40
C ALA A 324 12.50 11.03 16.00
N LEU A 325 11.25 11.49 15.90
CA LEU A 325 10.72 12.02 14.63
C LEU A 325 11.48 13.25 14.13
N SER A 326 12.02 14.07 15.03
CA SER A 326 12.71 15.32 14.70
C SER A 326 13.95 15.13 13.83
N HIS A 327 14.57 13.95 13.87
CA HIS A 327 15.69 13.59 13.00
C HIS A 327 15.29 12.54 11.94
N ALA A 328 14.33 11.67 12.23
CA ALA A 328 13.88 10.65 11.27
C ALA A 328 13.15 11.22 10.05
N LEU A 329 12.20 12.16 10.24
CA LEU A 329 11.43 12.73 9.13
C LEU A 329 12.32 13.50 8.13
N PRO A 330 13.25 14.39 8.56
CA PRO A 330 14.17 15.04 7.63
C PRO A 330 15.03 14.06 6.83
N SER A 331 15.59 13.03 7.48
CA SER A 331 16.40 12.02 6.78
C SER A 331 15.59 11.19 5.78
N PHE A 332 14.31 10.92 6.05
CA PHE A 332 13.44 10.29 5.06
C PHE A 332 13.22 11.20 3.84
N VAL A 333 12.94 12.49 4.07
CA VAL A 333 12.77 13.47 2.98
C VAL A 333 14.04 13.59 2.14
N ALA A 334 15.22 13.60 2.77
CA ALA A 334 16.51 13.65 2.08
C ALA A 334 16.79 12.40 1.22
N ALA A 335 16.22 11.25 1.58
CA ALA A 335 16.31 10.02 0.83
C ALA A 335 15.26 9.86 -0.28
N LEU A 336 14.24 10.72 -0.33
CA LEU A 336 13.26 10.67 -1.41
C LEU A 336 13.94 10.96 -2.76
N PRO A 337 13.61 10.20 -3.82
CA PRO A 337 14.16 10.45 -5.15
C PRO A 337 13.78 11.86 -5.63
N ALA A 338 14.67 12.49 -6.41
CA ALA A 338 14.43 13.82 -6.98
C ALA A 338 13.34 13.80 -8.07
N THR A 339 13.25 12.70 -8.81
CA THR A 339 12.22 12.49 -9.84
C THR A 339 10.89 12.03 -9.23
N LEU A 340 9.80 12.25 -9.97
CA LEU A 340 8.40 11.99 -9.58
C LEU A 340 7.84 10.68 -10.19
N PRO A 341 8.48 9.49 -10.15
CA PRO A 341 7.66 8.30 -10.34
C PRO A 341 6.71 8.22 -9.14
N PRO A 342 5.45 7.76 -9.35
CA PRO A 342 4.56 7.42 -8.25
C PRO A 342 5.32 6.48 -7.30
N CYS A 343 5.43 6.87 -6.03
CA CYS A 343 6.05 6.06 -4.99
C CYS A 343 4.93 5.58 -4.08
N PRO A 344 4.37 4.37 -4.30
CA PRO A 344 3.29 3.84 -3.47
C PRO A 344 3.63 3.87 -1.97
N LEU A 345 4.93 3.71 -1.64
CA LEU A 345 5.42 3.78 -0.28
C LEU A 345 5.24 5.16 0.38
N LEU A 346 5.47 6.26 -0.35
CA LEU A 346 5.28 7.60 0.21
C LEU A 346 3.79 7.85 0.49
N ASP A 347 2.93 7.44 -0.43
CA ASP A 347 1.48 7.53 -0.28
C ASP A 347 1.00 6.74 0.93
N GLN A 348 1.49 5.50 1.06
CA GLN A 348 1.20 4.62 2.18
C GLN A 348 1.68 5.18 3.53
N LEU A 349 2.92 5.67 3.59
CA LEU A 349 3.48 6.28 4.79
C LEU A 349 2.65 7.48 5.24
N ILE A 350 2.33 8.39 4.31
CA ILE A 350 1.63 9.62 4.64
C ILE A 350 0.18 9.34 5.04
N GLN A 351 -0.48 8.41 4.36
CA GLN A 351 -1.81 7.98 4.76
C GLN A 351 -1.81 7.46 6.20
N SER A 352 -0.98 6.47 6.53
CA SER A 352 -0.93 5.92 7.90
C SER A 352 -0.45 6.94 8.93
N LEU A 353 0.50 7.81 8.59
CA LEU A 353 0.96 8.87 9.49
C LEU A 353 -0.17 9.84 9.82
N VAL A 354 -0.91 10.31 8.81
CA VAL A 354 -2.03 11.22 9.01
C VAL A 354 -3.15 10.54 9.81
N THR A 355 -3.48 9.29 9.50
CA THR A 355 -4.44 8.47 10.27
C THR A 355 -4.03 8.41 11.74
N LEU A 356 -2.78 7.99 12.06
CA LEU A 356 -2.28 7.93 13.43
C LEU A 356 -2.30 9.29 14.12
N VAL A 357 -1.86 10.35 13.44
CA VAL A 357 -1.84 11.71 14.01
C VAL A 357 -3.26 12.19 14.31
N MET A 358 -4.21 12.01 13.38
CA MET A 358 -5.60 12.42 13.58
C MET A 358 -6.26 11.69 14.75
N HIS A 359 -6.02 10.39 14.88
CA HIS A 359 -6.63 9.57 15.93
C HIS A 359 -5.96 9.71 17.30
N GLN A 360 -4.63 9.83 17.37
CA GLN A 360 -3.88 9.71 18.62
C GLN A 360 -3.20 11.01 19.07
N HIS A 361 -2.82 11.89 18.13
CA HIS A 361 -1.92 13.01 18.43
C HIS A 361 -2.44 14.39 18.00
N LEU A 362 -3.67 14.50 17.50
CA LEU A 362 -4.21 15.76 17.00
C LEU A 362 -4.27 16.85 18.07
N SER A 363 -4.58 16.50 19.32
CA SER A 363 -4.53 17.44 20.46
C SER A 363 -3.10 17.93 20.74
N THR A 364 -2.11 17.05 20.60
CA THR A 364 -0.70 17.40 20.80
C THR A 364 -0.21 18.32 19.69
N LEU A 365 -0.61 18.04 18.45
CA LEU A 365 -0.31 18.86 17.28
C LEU A 365 -0.87 20.28 17.42
N VAL A 366 -2.11 20.40 17.94
CA VAL A 366 -2.76 21.69 18.21
C VAL A 366 -2.06 22.44 19.36
N ALA A 367 -1.65 21.74 20.42
CA ALA A 367 -1.10 22.36 21.62
C ALA A 367 0.41 22.67 21.55
N GLN A 368 1.17 22.00 20.69
CA GLN A 368 2.63 22.11 20.63
C GLN A 368 3.10 22.57 19.25
N GLU A 369 3.43 23.86 19.14
CA GLU A 369 3.89 24.47 17.88
C GLU A 369 5.10 23.76 17.28
N ALA A 370 6.05 23.32 18.11
CA ALA A 370 7.22 22.57 17.64
C ALA A 370 6.83 21.28 16.90
N VAL A 371 5.88 20.52 17.43
CA VAL A 371 5.39 19.27 16.82
C VAL A 371 4.63 19.57 15.53
N ALA A 372 3.80 20.61 15.51
CA ALA A 372 3.11 21.04 14.29
C ALA A 372 4.08 21.45 13.19
N ARG A 373 5.10 22.25 13.53
CA ARG A 373 6.16 22.66 12.60
C ARG A 373 6.89 21.45 12.03
N LEU A 374 7.28 20.50 12.88
CA LEU A 374 7.97 19.28 12.44
C LEU A 374 7.13 18.46 11.47
N ILE A 375 5.88 18.17 11.81
CA ILE A 375 5.03 17.27 11.02
C ILE A 375 4.52 17.97 9.75
N ILE A 376 4.05 19.20 9.86
CA ILE A 376 3.37 19.90 8.76
C ILE A 376 4.39 20.63 7.89
N GLU A 377 5.16 21.55 8.46
CA GLU A 377 6.05 22.42 7.68
C GLU A 377 7.30 21.69 7.20
N GLU A 378 7.95 20.93 8.08
CA GLU A 378 9.23 20.31 7.76
C GLU A 378 9.10 18.98 7.01
N PHE A 379 7.92 18.36 7.05
CA PHE A 379 7.65 17.07 6.43
C PHE A 379 6.52 17.13 5.39
N LEU A 380 5.25 17.19 5.81
CA LEU A 380 4.11 17.03 4.90
C LEU A 380 4.11 18.06 3.75
N LEU A 381 4.30 19.35 4.05
CA LEU A 381 4.35 20.40 3.05
C LEU A 381 5.53 20.21 2.08
N LYS A 382 6.63 19.56 2.45
CA LYS A 382 7.71 19.24 1.50
C LYS A 382 7.34 18.10 0.54
N CYS A 383 6.29 17.35 0.86
CA CYS A 383 5.84 16.19 0.11
C CYS A 383 4.54 16.43 -0.69
N VAL A 384 3.76 17.48 -0.44
CA VAL A 384 2.44 17.70 -1.11
C VAL A 384 2.51 17.81 -2.63
N GLY A 385 3.64 18.23 -3.19
CA GLY A 385 3.84 18.31 -4.63
C GLY A 385 4.20 16.97 -5.30
N ARG A 386 4.22 15.86 -4.55
CA ARG A 386 4.68 14.55 -5.04
C ARG A 386 3.55 13.72 -5.65
N THR A 387 2.42 13.63 -4.97
CA THR A 387 1.24 12.86 -5.43
C THR A 387 -0.05 13.51 -4.95
N VAL A 388 -1.16 13.18 -5.60
CA VAL A 388 -2.50 13.62 -5.19
C VAL A 388 -2.90 13.02 -3.84
N ILE A 389 -2.44 11.81 -3.48
CA ILE A 389 -2.72 11.20 -2.17
C ILE A 389 -2.08 12.02 -1.06
N VAL A 390 -0.80 12.39 -1.21
CA VAL A 390 -0.10 13.17 -0.19
C VAL A 390 -0.76 14.54 0.00
N HIS A 391 -1.15 15.17 -1.10
CA HIS A 391 -1.90 16.42 -1.06
C HIS A 391 -3.24 16.26 -0.30
N ASP A 392 -4.06 15.28 -0.68
CA ASP A 392 -5.35 14.96 -0.04
C ASP A 392 -5.20 14.76 1.47
N LYS A 393 -4.29 13.88 1.90
CA LYS A 393 -4.10 13.59 3.33
C LYS A 393 -3.57 14.80 4.10
N THR A 394 -2.69 15.59 3.50
CA THR A 394 -2.16 16.80 4.14
C THR A 394 -3.23 17.85 4.34
N ILE A 395 -4.05 18.16 3.32
CA ILE A 395 -5.10 19.17 3.46
C ILE A 395 -6.19 18.73 4.43
N ARG A 396 -6.54 17.44 4.46
CA ARG A 396 -7.49 16.89 5.45
C ARG A 396 -6.98 16.99 6.88
N LEU A 397 -5.68 16.79 7.13
CA LEU A 397 -5.09 17.03 8.45
C LEU A 397 -5.16 18.51 8.82
N ILE A 398 -4.81 19.42 7.90
CA ILE A 398 -4.89 20.88 8.14
C ILE A 398 -6.34 21.29 8.43
N GLN A 399 -7.31 20.74 7.70
CA GLN A 399 -8.74 20.91 7.95
C GLN A 399 -9.09 20.42 9.37
N ALA A 400 -8.69 19.22 9.77
CA ALA A 400 -8.98 18.72 11.11
C ALA A 400 -8.39 19.61 12.22
N ILE A 401 -7.20 20.19 12.02
CA ILE A 401 -6.59 21.15 12.94
C ILE A 401 -7.41 22.44 13.00
N LEU A 402 -7.75 23.02 11.84
CA LEU A 402 -8.54 24.24 11.74
C LEU A 402 -9.82 24.13 12.58
N TRP A 403 -10.48 22.96 12.57
CA TRP A 403 -11.71 22.70 13.32
C TRP A 403 -11.54 22.55 14.83
N ARG A 404 -10.32 22.45 15.33
CA ARG A 404 -10.02 22.32 16.76
C ARG A 404 -9.31 23.52 17.38
N VAL A 405 -8.82 24.46 16.57
CA VAL A 405 -8.09 25.64 17.04
C VAL A 405 -8.99 26.86 17.15
N ASP A 406 -8.67 27.72 18.14
CA ASP A 406 -9.24 29.06 18.26
C ASP A 406 -8.75 29.99 17.14
N VAL A 407 -9.45 31.12 16.97
CA VAL A 407 -9.23 32.12 15.91
C VAL A 407 -7.79 32.67 15.87
N THR A 408 -7.09 32.70 17.00
CA THR A 408 -5.71 33.19 17.12
C THR A 408 -4.68 32.22 16.53
N VAL A 409 -4.88 30.91 16.71
CA VAL A 409 -3.98 29.85 16.20
C VAL A 409 -4.38 29.43 14.77
N ALA A 410 -5.63 29.70 14.37
CA ALA A 410 -6.14 29.42 13.03
C ALA A 410 -5.33 30.07 11.90
N ARG A 411 -4.67 31.22 12.15
CA ARG A 411 -3.83 31.91 11.15
C ARG A 411 -2.74 30.99 10.57
N THR A 412 -2.02 30.28 11.43
CA THR A 412 -0.93 29.40 11.00
C THR A 412 -1.47 28.26 10.15
N ALA A 413 -2.60 27.68 10.52
CA ALA A 413 -3.24 26.62 9.75
C ALA A 413 -3.79 27.10 8.41
N TYR A 414 -4.33 28.32 8.31
CA TYR A 414 -4.68 28.93 7.03
C TYR A 414 -3.45 29.12 6.14
N ASN A 415 -2.32 29.58 6.69
CA ASN A 415 -1.07 29.69 5.94
C ASN A 415 -0.60 28.32 5.41
N TRP A 416 -0.71 27.25 6.21
CA TRP A 416 -0.42 25.90 5.74
C TRP A 416 -1.35 25.46 4.61
N ALA A 417 -2.65 25.77 4.68
CA ALA A 417 -3.60 25.46 3.61
C ALA A 417 -3.23 26.18 2.30
N VAL A 418 -2.82 27.45 2.38
CA VAL A 418 -2.35 28.24 1.23
C VAL A 418 -1.09 27.61 0.62
N GLN A 419 -0.10 27.25 1.45
CA GLN A 419 1.12 26.58 0.97
C GLN A 419 0.82 25.21 0.35
N CYS A 420 -0.07 24.43 0.97
CA CYS A 420 -0.51 23.14 0.46
C CYS A 420 -1.12 23.27 -0.94
N ALA A 421 -2.03 24.25 -1.12
CA ALA A 421 -2.64 24.54 -2.41
C ALA A 421 -1.60 24.95 -3.45
N GLN A 422 -0.72 25.90 -3.11
CA GLN A 422 0.31 26.41 -4.02
C GLN A 422 1.26 25.32 -4.51
N GLN A 423 1.71 24.45 -3.63
CA GLN A 423 2.66 23.38 -3.98
C GLN A 423 2.00 22.19 -4.66
N GLY A 424 0.71 21.95 -4.39
CA GLY A 424 -0.05 20.81 -4.92
C GLY A 424 -0.67 21.01 -6.32
N GLN A 425 -0.71 22.22 -6.85
CA GLN A 425 -1.39 22.51 -8.13
C GLN A 425 -1.00 21.57 -9.27
N LYS A 426 0.30 21.26 -9.40
CA LYS A 426 0.82 20.42 -10.48
C LYS A 426 0.30 18.98 -10.41
N VAL A 427 0.18 18.42 -9.21
CA VAL A 427 -0.29 17.04 -9.05
C VAL A 427 -1.81 16.96 -9.14
N LEU A 428 -2.55 17.98 -8.70
CA LEU A 428 -4.01 17.98 -8.81
C LEU A 428 -4.48 17.98 -10.28
N ALA A 429 -3.75 18.65 -11.16
CA ALA A 429 -4.04 18.67 -12.58
C ALA A 429 -3.98 17.28 -13.25
N THR A 430 -3.40 16.26 -12.60
CA THR A 430 -3.32 14.90 -13.16
C THR A 430 -4.50 14.01 -12.78
N ASP A 431 -5.38 14.43 -11.87
CA ASP A 431 -6.51 13.63 -11.37
C ASP A 431 -7.75 14.51 -11.13
N ALA A 432 -8.54 14.72 -12.19
CA ALA A 432 -9.71 15.59 -12.18
C ALA A 432 -10.76 15.16 -11.14
N GLN A 433 -11.01 13.85 -11.00
CA GLN A 433 -12.01 13.32 -10.07
C GLN A 433 -11.64 13.64 -8.61
N ARG A 434 -10.37 13.44 -8.24
CA ARG A 434 -9.91 13.81 -6.90
C ARG A 434 -9.84 15.31 -6.70
N GLN A 435 -9.47 16.06 -7.73
CA GLN A 435 -9.48 17.52 -7.67
C GLN A 435 -10.88 18.05 -7.33
N ASP A 436 -11.94 17.52 -7.95
CA ASP A 436 -13.32 17.90 -7.65
C ASP A 436 -13.74 17.54 -6.22
N THR A 437 -13.30 16.37 -5.73
CA THR A 437 -13.53 15.94 -4.35
C THR A 437 -12.85 16.90 -3.37
N LEU A 438 -11.58 17.25 -3.60
CA LEU A 438 -10.82 18.16 -2.74
C LEU A 438 -11.35 19.59 -2.79
N ARG A 439 -11.79 20.04 -3.95
CA ARG A 439 -12.45 21.33 -4.14
C ARG A 439 -13.67 21.45 -3.23
N SER A 440 -14.58 20.47 -3.29
CA SER A 440 -15.87 20.50 -2.59
C SER A 440 -15.76 20.17 -1.10
N GLU A 441 -14.96 19.17 -0.73
CA GLU A 441 -14.90 18.66 0.65
C GLU A 441 -13.84 19.32 1.53
N CYS A 442 -12.77 19.87 0.94
CA CYS A 442 -11.63 20.41 1.70
C CYS A 442 -11.50 21.92 1.53
N TYR A 443 -11.26 22.39 0.31
CA TYR A 443 -10.90 23.79 0.07
C TYR A 443 -12.07 24.77 0.22
N ALA A 444 -13.25 24.47 -0.33
CA ALA A 444 -14.42 25.33 -0.17
C ALA A 444 -14.81 25.51 1.32
N PRO A 445 -14.90 24.44 2.14
CA PRO A 445 -15.15 24.60 3.58
C PRO A 445 -14.09 25.42 4.33
N ILE A 446 -12.83 25.37 3.91
CA ILE A 446 -11.76 26.21 4.50
C ILE A 446 -11.98 27.68 4.18
N ILE A 447 -12.40 28.02 2.95
CA ILE A 447 -12.77 29.40 2.57
C ILE A 447 -13.94 29.87 3.45
N ASP A 448 -15.00 29.08 3.53
CA ASP A 448 -16.23 29.44 4.26
C ASP A 448 -15.94 29.69 5.74
N ARG A 449 -15.14 28.83 6.37
CA ARG A 449 -14.69 29.02 7.76
C ARG A 449 -13.92 30.33 7.92
N SER A 450 -13.06 30.67 6.96
CA SER A 450 -12.22 31.88 7.05
C SER A 450 -13.02 33.18 7.05
N LEU A 451 -14.23 33.19 6.46
CA LEU A 451 -15.13 34.36 6.40
C LEU A 451 -15.53 34.84 7.80
N SER A 452 -15.61 33.93 8.76
CA SER A 452 -15.96 34.22 10.15
C SER A 452 -14.76 34.68 11.01
N THR A 453 -13.57 34.81 10.41
CA THR A 453 -12.33 35.11 11.12
C THR A 453 -11.66 36.39 10.62
N PRO A 454 -10.80 37.04 11.43
CA PRO A 454 -9.95 38.16 10.98
C PRO A 454 -8.98 37.80 9.85
N TRP A 455 -8.77 36.50 9.61
CA TRP A 455 -7.82 35.96 8.63
C TRP A 455 -8.55 35.47 7.37
N ARG A 456 -9.47 36.30 6.86
CA ARG A 456 -10.27 35.96 5.69
C ARG A 456 -9.38 35.64 4.49
N LEU A 457 -9.61 34.48 3.89
CA LEU A 457 -8.96 34.10 2.64
C LEU A 457 -9.59 34.88 1.49
N THR A 458 -8.76 35.51 0.68
CA THR A 458 -9.13 36.26 -0.51
C THR A 458 -8.33 35.75 -1.71
N ARG A 459 -8.77 36.12 -2.91
CA ARG A 459 -8.04 35.77 -4.14
C ARG A 459 -6.61 36.34 -4.16
N GLU A 460 -6.39 37.47 -3.48
CA GLU A 460 -5.08 38.12 -3.38
C GLU A 460 -4.13 37.38 -2.45
N ASN A 461 -4.60 36.93 -1.28
CA ASN A 461 -3.74 36.29 -0.27
C ASN A 461 -3.67 34.76 -0.38
N ALA A 462 -4.60 34.14 -1.11
CA ALA A 462 -4.70 32.69 -1.27
C ALA A 462 -5.03 32.27 -2.71
N PRO A 463 -4.32 32.76 -3.75
CA PRO A 463 -4.67 32.52 -5.14
C PRO A 463 -4.72 31.03 -5.49
N GLY A 464 -3.86 30.21 -4.88
CA GLY A 464 -3.85 28.77 -5.12
C GLY A 464 -5.13 28.06 -4.69
N ILE A 465 -5.70 28.44 -3.55
CA ILE A 465 -6.97 27.89 -3.04
C ILE A 465 -8.11 28.30 -3.98
N PHE A 466 -8.18 29.59 -4.33
CA PHE A 466 -9.23 30.11 -5.23
C PHE A 466 -9.14 29.50 -6.63
N ASN A 467 -7.95 29.23 -7.16
CA ASN A 467 -7.80 28.53 -8.43
C ASN A 467 -8.34 27.10 -8.38
N ILE A 468 -8.12 26.38 -7.29
CA ILE A 468 -8.68 25.02 -7.12
C ILE A 468 -10.22 25.08 -7.01
N VAL A 469 -10.77 26.08 -6.33
CA VAL A 469 -12.22 26.18 -6.07
C VAL A 469 -13.02 26.81 -7.22
N TYR A 470 -12.43 27.75 -7.96
CA TYR A 470 -13.15 28.55 -8.97
C TYR A 470 -12.49 28.52 -10.36
N GLY A 471 -11.28 27.99 -10.51
CA GLY A 471 -10.51 28.06 -11.77
C GLY A 471 -11.17 27.39 -12.98
N ALA A 472 -11.99 26.36 -12.77
CA ALA A 472 -12.72 25.69 -13.87
C ALA A 472 -13.93 26.48 -14.39
N ALA A 473 -14.39 27.52 -13.68
CA ALA A 473 -15.58 28.28 -14.05
C ALA A 473 -15.30 29.50 -14.96
N MET A 474 -14.04 29.76 -15.32
CA MET A 474 -13.65 30.97 -16.08
C MET A 474 -13.20 30.71 -17.53
N ASP A 475 -13.12 29.46 -17.99
CA ASP A 475 -12.87 29.16 -19.42
C ASP A 475 -14.14 29.22 -20.28
N ILE A 476 -15.29 29.59 -19.70
CA ILE A 476 -16.60 29.70 -20.40
C ILE A 476 -17.03 31.16 -20.59
N GLU A 477 -16.31 32.13 -19.99
CA GLU A 477 -16.57 33.57 -20.18
C GLU A 477 -15.30 34.33 -20.61
N SER A 478 -14.73 33.89 -21.74
CA SER A 478 -13.85 34.67 -22.61
C SER A 478 -14.23 34.40 -24.05
#